data_AF-A0A959IDB8-F1
#
_entry.id   AF-A0A959IDB8-F1
#
_cell.length_a   1.000
_cell.length_b   1.000
_cell.length_c   1.000
_cell.angle_alpha   90.00
_cell.angle_beta   90.00
_cell.angle_gamma   90.00
#
_symmetry.space_group_name_H-M   'P 1'
#
loop_
_entity.id
_entity.type
_entity.pdbx_description
1 polymer ?
#
loop_
_entity_poly.entity_id
_entity_poly.type
_entity_poly.pdbx_seq_one_letter_code
_entity_poly.pdbx_strand_id
1 'polypeptide(L)'
;YKKEIFEYRWHIFFSSYLESLIHQSNYRKVLKVVRQNRLLELEKKYQDRANYLPTLLWYNAVAEYKEMMIGEEELYGRMEGFMQTLVVHADKYSQAYELLLQLKQHIPRVVNRLLEKFPSTGELMPTFL
;
A
#
# COMPACT_ATOMS: atom_id res chain seq x y z
N TYR A 1 -7.71 -3.89 -27.89
CA TYR A 1 -8.96 -3.42 -27.26
C TYR A 1 -9.51 -4.29 -26.12
N LYS A 2 -10.18 -5.44 -26.33
CA LYS A 2 -10.71 -6.26 -25.20
C LYS A 2 -9.64 -6.80 -24.24
N LYS A 3 -8.47 -7.16 -24.78
CA LYS A 3 -7.32 -7.67 -24.00
C LYS A 3 -6.69 -6.60 -23.10
N GLU A 4 -6.54 -5.39 -23.62
CA GLU A 4 -6.03 -4.22 -22.88
C GLU A 4 -6.97 -3.81 -21.74
N ILE A 5 -8.30 -3.82 -21.97
CA ILE A 5 -9.27 -3.50 -20.91
C ILE A 5 -9.19 -4.51 -19.75
N PHE A 6 -9.01 -5.80 -20.05
CA PHE A 6 -8.84 -6.84 -19.02
C PHE A 6 -7.45 -6.81 -18.35
N GLU A 7 -6.39 -6.48 -19.09
CA GLU A 7 -5.04 -6.28 -18.54
C GLU A 7 -4.95 -5.08 -17.59
N TYR A 8 -5.86 -4.10 -17.66
CA TYR A 8 -5.77 -2.86 -16.87
C TYR A 8 -6.76 -2.73 -15.72
N ARG A 9 -7.79 -3.59 -15.65
CA ARG A 9 -8.82 -3.50 -14.60
C ARG A 9 -8.59 -4.39 -13.39
N TRP A 10 -7.70 -5.37 -13.48
CA TRP A 10 -7.42 -6.26 -12.35
C TRP A 10 -6.96 -5.47 -11.13
N HIS A 11 -6.10 -4.47 -11.31
CA HIS A 11 -5.57 -3.68 -10.19
C HIS A 11 -6.68 -2.94 -9.45
N ILE A 12 -7.60 -2.28 -10.18
CA ILE A 12 -8.76 -1.59 -9.59
C ILE A 12 -9.66 -2.57 -8.84
N PHE A 13 -9.97 -3.71 -9.47
CA PHE A 13 -10.80 -4.75 -8.87
C PHE A 13 -10.18 -5.29 -7.58
N PHE A 14 -8.92 -5.72 -7.64
CA PHE A 14 -8.25 -6.30 -6.48
C PHE A 14 -7.96 -5.26 -5.40
N SER A 15 -7.66 -4.01 -5.74
CA SER A 15 -7.48 -2.94 -4.74
C SER A 15 -8.76 -2.74 -3.95
N SER A 16 -9.90 -2.57 -4.64
CA SER A 16 -11.20 -2.38 -4.00
C SER A 16 -11.63 -3.62 -3.20
N TYR A 17 -11.36 -4.82 -3.73
CA TYR A 17 -11.71 -6.05 -3.03
C TYR A 17 -10.87 -6.26 -1.77
N LEU A 18 -9.54 -6.08 -1.86
CA LEU A 18 -8.66 -6.21 -0.70
C LEU A 18 -8.94 -5.12 0.34
N GLU A 19 -9.24 -3.88 -0.06
CA GLU A 19 -9.68 -2.81 0.84
C GLU A 19 -10.92 -3.24 1.64
N SER A 20 -11.94 -3.79 0.98
CA SER A 20 -13.14 -4.29 1.66
C SER A 20 -12.84 -5.39 2.70
N LEU A 21 -11.86 -6.26 2.41
CA LEU A 21 -11.43 -7.31 3.31
C LEU A 21 -10.63 -6.76 4.49
N ILE A 22 -9.78 -5.75 4.26
CA ILE A 22 -9.03 -5.03 5.30
C ILE A 22 -9.99 -4.37 6.27
N HIS A 23 -11.01 -3.64 5.79
CA HIS A 23 -12.03 -3.04 6.65
C HIS A 23 -12.80 -4.06 7.49
N GLN A 24 -13.03 -5.25 6.95
CA GLN A 24 -13.65 -6.37 7.68
C GLN A 24 -12.66 -7.12 8.60
N SER A 25 -11.40 -6.66 8.70
CA SER A 25 -10.31 -7.34 9.40
C SER A 25 -10.10 -8.80 8.95
N ASN A 26 -10.45 -9.12 7.70
CA ASN A 26 -10.32 -10.46 7.14
C ASN A 26 -8.94 -10.67 6.50
N TYR A 27 -7.89 -10.51 7.30
CA TYR A 27 -6.49 -10.51 6.87
C TYR A 27 -6.08 -11.86 6.26
N ARG A 28 -6.47 -12.98 6.86
CA ARG A 28 -6.27 -14.32 6.28
C ARG A 28 -6.84 -14.46 4.86
N LYS A 29 -7.99 -13.85 4.56
CA LYS A 29 -8.56 -13.87 3.20
C LYS A 29 -7.79 -12.96 2.24
N VAL A 30 -7.30 -11.80 2.69
CA VAL A 30 -6.37 -10.95 1.93
C VAL A 30 -5.18 -11.78 1.46
N LEU A 31 -4.48 -12.43 2.38
CA LEU A 31 -3.31 -13.27 2.06
C LEU A 31 -3.66 -14.41 1.09
N LYS A 32 -4.81 -15.07 1.29
CA LYS A 32 -5.28 -16.12 0.39
C LYS A 32 -5.50 -15.58 -1.03
N VAL A 33 -6.16 -14.43 -1.18
CA VAL A 33 -6.45 -13.81 -2.48
C VAL A 33 -5.16 -13.37 -3.17
N VAL A 34 -4.26 -12.70 -2.45
CA VAL A 34 -2.95 -12.27 -2.96
C VAL A 34 -2.17 -13.45 -3.53
N ARG A 35 -2.07 -14.55 -2.75
CA ARG A 35 -1.35 -15.76 -3.16
C ARG A 35 -2.00 -16.47 -4.34
N GLN A 36 -3.32 -16.67 -4.31
CA GLN A 36 -4.02 -17.44 -5.35
C GLN A 36 -3.97 -16.76 -6.71
N ASN A 37 -3.96 -15.44 -6.74
CA ASN A 37 -3.92 -14.66 -7.98
C ASN A 37 -2.52 -14.14 -8.34
N ARG A 38 -1.49 -14.53 -7.57
CA ARG A 38 -0.10 -14.09 -7.74
C ARG A 38 0.03 -12.56 -7.84
N LEU A 39 -0.73 -11.84 -7.02
CA LEU A 39 -0.87 -10.38 -7.15
C LEU A 39 0.46 -9.65 -7.00
N LEU A 40 1.37 -10.12 -6.13
CA LEU A 40 2.70 -9.50 -5.96
C LEU A 40 3.57 -9.61 -7.23
N GLU A 41 3.44 -10.70 -7.99
CA GLU A 41 4.15 -10.87 -9.27
C GLU A 41 3.59 -9.94 -10.35
N LEU A 42 2.26 -9.76 -10.36
CA LEU A 42 1.58 -8.83 -11.24
C LEU A 42 1.94 -7.37 -10.89
N GLU A 43 2.00 -7.06 -9.60
CA GLU A 43 2.37 -5.75 -9.07
C GLU A 43 3.77 -5.32 -9.55
N LYS A 44 4.75 -6.23 -9.48
CA LYS A 44 6.13 -5.96 -9.92
C LYS A 44 6.21 -5.55 -11.39
N LYS A 45 5.34 -6.09 -12.25
CA LYS A 45 5.26 -5.71 -13.68
C LYS A 45 4.46 -4.43 -13.90
N TYR A 46 3.65 -4.04 -12.93
CA TYR A 46 2.77 -2.87 -12.99
C TYR A 46 3.42 -1.60 -12.41
N GLN A 47 4.49 -1.77 -11.63
CA GLN A 47 5.29 -0.70 -11.01
C GLN A 47 5.77 0.38 -12.00
N ASP A 48 6.02 0.03 -13.27
CA ASP A 48 6.53 0.95 -14.29
C ASP A 48 5.47 1.96 -14.80
N ARG A 49 4.24 1.93 -14.28
CA ARG A 49 3.18 2.85 -14.70
C ARG A 49 3.24 4.19 -13.99
N ALA A 50 2.94 5.25 -14.75
CA ALA A 50 2.95 6.63 -14.27
C ALA A 50 2.08 6.85 -13.02
N ASN A 51 0.97 6.13 -12.84
CA ASN A 51 0.02 6.29 -11.72
C ASN A 51 0.08 5.14 -10.70
N TYR A 52 1.21 4.43 -10.61
CA TYR A 52 1.34 3.31 -9.69
C TYR A 52 1.34 3.77 -8.22
N LEU A 53 0.54 3.08 -7.41
CA LEU A 53 0.57 3.12 -5.95
C LEU A 53 0.76 1.70 -5.41
N PRO A 54 1.50 1.50 -4.30
CA PRO A 54 1.77 0.19 -3.73
C PRO A 54 0.59 -0.37 -2.92
N THR A 55 -0.65 -0.18 -3.40
CA THR A 55 -1.87 -0.47 -2.65
C THR A 55 -1.98 -1.95 -2.30
N LEU A 56 -1.73 -2.87 -3.25
CA LEU A 56 -1.81 -4.30 -2.96
C LEU A 56 -0.63 -4.76 -2.09
N LEU A 57 0.55 -4.17 -2.28
CA LEU A 57 1.72 -4.43 -1.42
C LEU A 57 1.45 -4.07 0.04
N TRP A 58 0.86 -2.89 0.29
CA TRP A 58 0.55 -2.45 1.64
C TRP A 58 -0.57 -3.26 2.28
N TYR A 59 -1.64 -3.58 1.54
CA TYR A 59 -2.68 -4.48 2.05
C TYR A 59 -2.12 -5.87 2.39
N ASN A 60 -1.23 -6.42 1.57
CA ASN A 60 -0.56 -7.68 1.88
C ASN A 60 0.31 -7.56 3.14
N ALA A 61 1.17 -6.54 3.23
CA ALA A 61 2.05 -6.34 4.38
C ALA A 61 1.29 -6.13 5.69
N VAL A 62 0.19 -5.36 5.67
CA VAL A 62 -0.70 -5.19 6.82
C VAL A 62 -1.33 -6.53 7.22
N ALA A 63 -1.77 -7.32 6.25
CA ALA A 63 -2.34 -8.63 6.52
C ALA A 63 -1.29 -9.61 7.09
N GLU A 64 -0.06 -9.62 6.57
CA GLU A 64 1.05 -10.41 7.10
C GLU A 64 1.36 -10.04 8.55
N TYR A 65 1.42 -8.75 8.85
CA TYR A 65 1.63 -8.26 10.22
C TYR A 65 0.49 -8.68 11.16
N LYS A 66 -0.77 -8.56 10.71
CA LYS A 66 -1.94 -8.91 11.50
C LYS A 66 -2.09 -10.41 11.75
N GLU A 67 -1.57 -11.24 10.85
CA GLU A 67 -1.48 -12.68 11.03
C GLU A 67 -0.14 -13.11 11.66
N MET A 68 0.60 -12.18 12.26
CA MET A 68 1.88 -12.41 12.98
C MET A 68 2.98 -13.06 12.14
N MET A 69 2.93 -12.89 10.82
CA MET A 69 3.93 -13.42 9.89
C MET A 69 5.17 -12.53 9.78
N ILE A 70 5.02 -11.23 10.02
CA ILE A 70 6.10 -10.23 10.06
C ILE A 70 5.97 -9.36 11.30
N GLY A 71 7.09 -8.79 11.75
CA GLY A 71 7.14 -7.88 12.90
C GLY A 71 6.79 -6.42 12.54
N GLU A 72 6.61 -5.59 13.57
CA GLU A 72 6.31 -4.16 13.40
C GLU A 72 7.41 -3.41 12.63
N GLU A 73 8.68 -3.65 12.94
CA GLU A 73 9.81 -3.00 12.25
C GLU A 73 9.92 -3.41 10.78
N GLU A 74 9.59 -4.66 10.45
CA GLU A 74 9.58 -5.12 9.07
C GLU A 74 8.44 -4.47 8.28
N LEU A 75 7.25 -4.38 8.86
CA LEU A 75 6.13 -3.65 8.27
C LEU A 75 6.50 -2.17 8.06
N TYR A 76 7.06 -1.53 9.08
CA TYR A 76 7.51 -0.14 9.01
C TYR A 76 8.53 0.05 7.89
N GLY A 77 9.60 -0.75 7.84
CA GLY A 77 10.65 -0.61 6.83
C GLY A 77 10.13 -0.82 5.40
N ARG A 78 9.21 -1.77 5.19
CA ARG A 78 8.56 -1.97 3.89
C ARG A 78 7.75 -0.73 3.48
N MET A 79 6.92 -0.19 4.37
CA MET A 79 6.07 0.98 4.06
C MET A 79 6.90 2.27 3.90
N GLU A 80 7.90 2.47 4.76
CA GLU A 80 8.83 3.59 4.70
C GLU A 80 9.61 3.63 3.38
N GLY A 81 10.15 2.49 2.95
CA GLY A 81 10.89 2.39 1.69
C GLY A 81 10.04 2.85 0.50
N PHE A 82 8.75 2.51 0.47
CA PHE A 82 7.84 3.03 -0.55
C PHE A 82 7.60 4.54 -0.41
N MET A 83 7.33 5.05 0.80
CA MET A 83 7.12 6.48 1.02
C MET A 83 8.30 7.33 0.52
N GLN A 84 9.54 6.90 0.79
CA GLN A 84 10.76 7.59 0.33
C GLN A 84 10.80 7.74 -1.19
N THR A 85 10.36 6.73 -1.94
CA THR A 85 10.32 6.78 -3.41
C THR A 85 9.24 7.72 -3.97
N LEU A 86 8.23 8.08 -3.16
CA LEU A 86 7.10 8.91 -3.57
C LEU A 86 7.26 10.39 -3.20
N VAL A 87 8.16 10.75 -2.28
CA VAL A 87 8.37 12.15 -1.85
C VAL A 87 8.65 13.10 -3.02
N VAL A 88 9.28 12.60 -4.10
CA VAL A 88 9.58 13.39 -5.31
C VAL A 88 8.37 13.57 -6.25
N HIS A 89 7.26 12.89 -5.99
CA HIS A 89 6.04 12.88 -6.79
C HIS A 89 4.83 13.32 -5.94
N ALA A 90 4.57 14.62 -5.87
CA ALA A 90 3.59 15.23 -4.95
C ALA A 90 2.16 14.65 -5.07
N ASP A 91 1.72 14.31 -6.28
CA ASP A 91 0.42 13.70 -6.56
C ASP A 91 0.32 12.27 -6.00
N LYS A 92 1.38 11.47 -6.18
CA LYS A 92 1.44 10.09 -5.68
C LYS A 92 1.63 10.05 -4.18
N TYR A 93 2.43 10.97 -3.65
CA TYR A 93 2.62 11.15 -2.22
C TYR A 93 1.29 11.41 -1.52
N SER A 94 0.50 12.35 -2.06
CA SER A 94 -0.81 12.69 -1.49
C SER A 94 -1.75 11.47 -1.48
N GLN A 95 -1.78 10.68 -2.56
CA GLN A 95 -2.57 9.44 -2.60
C GLN A 95 -2.08 8.38 -1.62
N ALA A 96 -0.76 8.21 -1.48
CA ALA A 96 -0.18 7.29 -0.50
C ALA A 96 -0.46 7.75 0.94
N TYR A 97 -0.46 9.05 1.20
CA TYR A 97 -0.82 9.64 2.49
C TYR A 97 -2.26 9.33 2.87
N GLU A 98 -3.21 9.50 1.94
CA GLU A 98 -4.61 9.10 2.17
C GLU A 98 -4.74 7.60 2.49
N LEU A 99 -4.00 6.75 1.77
CA LEU A 99 -3.97 5.31 2.05
C LEU A 99 -3.39 5.00 3.44
N LEU A 100 -2.36 5.73 3.90
CA LEU A 100 -1.86 5.61 5.28
C LEU A 100 -2.94 5.93 6.31
N LEU A 101 -3.69 7.02 6.09
CA LEU A 101 -4.78 7.41 6.99
C LEU A 101 -5.86 6.32 7.08
N GLN A 102 -6.24 5.72 5.96
CA GLN A 102 -7.17 4.59 5.94
C GLN A 102 -6.66 3.39 6.74
N LEU A 103 -5.37 3.09 6.63
CA LEU A 103 -4.72 1.97 7.33
C LEU A 103 -4.49 2.24 8.81
N LYS A 104 -4.57 3.50 9.27
CA LYS A 104 -4.32 3.90 10.67
C LYS A 104 -5.18 3.12 11.66
N GLN A 105 -6.43 2.82 11.33
CA GLN A 105 -7.32 2.05 12.20
C GLN A 105 -6.82 0.60 12.43
N HIS A 106 -6.03 0.06 11.49
CA HIS A 106 -5.49 -1.29 11.57
C HIS A 106 -4.10 -1.30 12.19
N ILE A 107 -3.23 -0.36 11.82
CA ILE A 107 -1.81 -0.34 12.21
C ILE A 107 -1.40 1.03 12.77
N PRO A 108 -2.04 1.52 13.85
CA PRO A 108 -1.91 2.91 14.30
C PRO A 108 -0.47 3.29 14.68
N ARG A 109 0.29 2.37 15.28
CA ARG A 109 1.68 2.61 15.69
C ARG A 109 2.59 2.87 14.50
N VAL A 110 2.55 1.97 13.50
CA VAL A 110 3.34 2.11 12.28
C VAL A 110 2.93 3.36 11.51
N VAL A 111 1.62 3.60 11.37
CA VAL A 111 1.13 4.78 10.65
C VAL A 111 1.53 6.06 11.35
N ASN A 112 1.40 6.17 12.68
CA ASN A 112 1.83 7.38 13.38
C ASN A 112 3.32 7.66 13.20
N ARG A 113 4.19 6.63 13.30
CA ARG A 113 5.63 6.78 13.01
C ARG A 113 5.89 7.26 11.58
N LEU A 114 5.16 6.73 10.61
CA LEU A 114 5.29 7.17 9.22
C LEU A 114 4.80 8.61 9.04
N LEU A 115 3.70 9.02 9.67
CA LEU A 115 3.17 10.38 9.57
C LEU A 115 4.10 11.42 10.23
N GLU A 116 4.80 11.05 11.31
CA GLU A 116 5.84 11.88 11.93
C GLU A 116 7.01 12.12 10.97
N LYS A 117 7.40 11.09 10.20
CA LYS A 117 8.50 11.17 9.22
C LYS A 117 8.08 11.78 7.88
N PHE A 118 6.83 11.60 7.49
CA PHE A 118 6.26 11.98 6.20
C PHE A 118 4.98 12.80 6.44
N PRO A 119 5.09 14.09 6.81
CA PRO A 119 3.95 14.97 7.06
C PRO A 119 3.17 15.29 5.79
N SER A 120 1.96 15.83 5.92
CA SER A 120 1.12 16.15 4.77
C SER A 120 1.79 17.19 3.86
N THR A 121 1.48 17.17 2.55
CA THR A 121 2.08 18.07 1.54
C THR A 121 1.94 19.57 1.87
N GLY A 122 0.99 19.96 2.74
CA GLY A 122 0.79 21.34 3.21
C GLY A 122 1.67 21.76 4.39
N GLU A 123 2.32 20.81 5.06
CA GLU A 123 3.22 21.02 6.19
C GLU A 123 4.63 20.60 5.75
N LEU A 124 5.39 21.54 5.20
CA LEU A 124 6.83 21.46 4.87
C LEU A 124 7.37 20.02 4.74
N MET A 125 7.42 19.50 3.49
CA MET A 125 8.11 18.25 3.17
C MET A 125 9.47 18.22 3.89
N PRO A 126 9.82 17.14 4.61
CA PRO A 126 11.13 17.04 5.21
C PRO A 126 12.15 17.11 4.07
N THR A 127 12.97 18.15 4.07
CA THR A 127 14.18 18.21 3.25
C THR A 127 15.12 17.14 3.79
N PHE A 128 15.02 15.93 3.26
CA PHE A 128 16.02 14.90 3.44
C PHE A 128 17.25 15.33 2.62
N LEU A 129 18.22 15.95 3.31
CA LEU A 129 19.57 16.21 2.82
C LEU A 129 20.45 14.96 3.00
#